data_AF-A0A349VHR0-F1
#
_entry.id   AF-A0A349VHR0-F1
#
_cell.length_a   1.000
_cell.length_b   1.000
_cell.length_c   1.000
_cell.angle_alpha   90.00
_cell.angle_beta   90.00
_cell.angle_gamma   90.00
#
_symmetry.space_group_name_H-M   'P 1'
#
loop_
_entity.id
_entity.type
_entity.pdbx_description
1 polymer ?
#
loop_
_entity_poly.entity_id
_entity_poly.type
_entity_poly.pdbx_seq_one_letter_code
_entity_poly.pdbx_strand_id
1 'polypeptide(L)'
;FGIVALAIPGALLGLVMRFDWGLAVVGVLWPLILLGAVVLAILGIGLAAGWPLMVAAVGVERGDSFQAISTAFSYLYQRPIHFAFYGFISCVLAVLGFFAAGLFADTTVLFALWAGSFGMGHDRTADVIGAMAKRGADPRWGIQALQFWTNSLRVLLGSFGWGFFWSIAPAIYLLLRQSVDATELDEIVLDEPVGA
;
A
#
# COMPACT_ATOMS: atom_id res chain seq x y z
N PHE A 1 2.24 20.59 12.02
CA PHE A 1 2.85 21.93 12.04
C PHE A 1 4.21 22.01 11.33
N GLY A 2 5.13 21.04 11.50
CA GLY A 2 6.46 21.07 10.83
C GLY A 2 6.42 21.05 9.29
N ILE A 3 5.56 20.25 8.67
CA ILE A 3 5.43 20.17 7.19
C ILE A 3 4.97 21.50 6.59
N VAL A 4 4.01 22.17 7.24
CA VAL A 4 3.53 23.49 6.81
C VAL A 4 4.64 24.54 6.94
N ALA A 5 5.41 24.51 8.03
CA ALA A 5 6.54 25.41 8.24
C ALA A 5 7.65 25.20 7.19
N LEU A 6 7.94 23.95 6.82
CA LEU A 6 8.90 23.60 5.77
C LEU A 6 8.42 23.98 4.36
N ALA A 7 7.12 24.13 4.15
CA ALA A 7 6.54 24.59 2.88
C ALA A 7 6.57 26.12 2.71
N ILE A 8 6.79 26.89 3.78
CA ILE A 8 6.80 28.36 3.76
C ILE A 8 7.83 28.93 2.76
N PRO A 9 9.09 28.47 2.72
CA PRO A 9 10.07 28.98 1.75
C PRO A 9 9.64 28.75 0.30
N GLY A 10 9.05 27.59 -0.01
CA GLY A 10 8.50 27.28 -1.33
C GLY A 10 7.30 28.15 -1.67
N ALA A 11 6.41 28.40 -0.70
CA ALA A 11 5.26 29.28 -0.88
C ALA A 11 5.68 30.75 -1.11
N LEU A 12 6.72 31.23 -0.42
CA LEU A 12 7.30 32.56 -0.62
C LEU A 12 7.95 32.70 -1.99
N LEU A 13 8.68 31.67 -2.46
CA LEU A 13 9.21 31.62 -3.83
C LEU A 13 8.07 31.69 -4.87
N GLY A 14 6.98 30.95 -4.65
CA GLY A 14 5.79 31.03 -5.51
C GLY A 14 5.11 32.40 -5.50
N LEU A 15 5.16 33.13 -4.38
CA LEU A 15 4.63 34.48 -4.27
C LEU A 15 5.48 35.50 -5.04
N VAL A 16 6.81 35.36 -5.05
CA VAL A 16 7.74 36.20 -5.83
C VAL A 16 7.57 35.97 -7.33
N MET A 17 7.23 34.74 -7.76
CA MET A 17 6.93 34.42 -9.16
C MET A 17 5.67 35.12 -9.72
N ARG A 18 4.85 35.78 -8.90
CA ARG A 18 3.65 36.51 -9.39
C ARG A 18 4.00 37.76 -10.22
N PHE A 19 5.23 38.26 -10.14
CA PHE A 19 5.70 39.40 -10.92
C PHE A 19 6.67 38.93 -12.01
N ASP A 20 6.62 39.51 -13.22
CA ASP A 20 7.46 39.10 -14.35
C ASP A 20 8.97 39.16 -14.04
N TRP A 21 9.39 40.18 -13.29
CA TRP A 21 10.79 40.31 -12.87
C TRP A 21 11.18 39.28 -11.80
N GLY A 22 10.25 38.94 -10.90
CA GLY A 22 10.44 37.89 -9.90
C GLY A 22 10.54 36.51 -10.54
N LEU A 23 9.74 36.24 -11.57
CA LEU A 23 9.82 35.03 -12.37
C LEU A 23 11.17 34.89 -13.08
N ALA A 24 11.70 35.97 -13.67
CA ALA A 24 12.99 35.96 -14.33
C ALA A 24 14.15 35.63 -13.35
N VAL A 25 14.14 36.24 -12.17
CA VAL A 25 15.14 35.96 -11.11
C VAL A 25 15.06 34.52 -10.64
N VAL A 26 13.85 34.00 -10.39
CA VAL A 26 13.69 32.60 -9.98
C VAL A 26 14.05 31.64 -11.11
N GLY A 27 13.81 32.00 -12.37
CA GLY A 27 14.24 31.24 -13.54
C GLY A 27 15.76 31.05 -13.60
N VAL A 28 16.53 32.07 -13.26
CA VAL A 28 18.00 31.97 -13.14
C VAL A 28 18.42 31.08 -11.97
N LEU A 29 17.70 31.14 -10.84
CA LEU A 29 17.95 30.30 -9.66
C LEU A 29 17.39 28.86 -9.82
N TRP A 30 16.59 28.60 -10.85
CA TRP A 30 15.86 27.34 -11.02
C TRP A 30 16.76 26.11 -11.07
N PRO A 31 17.92 26.11 -11.77
CA PRO A 31 18.83 24.96 -11.74
C PRO A 31 19.31 24.62 -10.33
N LEU A 32 19.57 25.61 -9.47
CA LEU A 32 19.97 25.38 -8.07
C LEU A 32 18.81 24.79 -7.25
N ILE A 33 17.58 25.28 -7.48
CA ILE A 33 16.36 24.74 -6.85
C ILE A 33 16.14 23.29 -7.29
N LEU A 34 16.33 22.99 -8.58
CA LEU A 34 16.24 21.62 -9.11
C LEU A 34 17.28 20.69 -8.48
N LEU A 35 18.53 21.14 -8.29
CA LEU A 35 19.55 20.35 -7.60
C LEU A 35 19.12 20.00 -6.17
N GLY A 36 18.57 20.98 -5.43
CA GLY A 36 18.00 20.72 -4.11
C GLY A 36 16.78 19.79 -4.15
N ALA A 37 15.91 19.95 -5.14
CA ALA A 37 14.73 19.11 -5.33
C ALA A 37 15.09 17.67 -5.71
N VAL A 38 16.18 17.43 -6.45
CA VAL A 38 16.70 16.09 -6.74
C VAL A 38 17.10 15.38 -5.45
N VAL A 39 17.80 16.06 -4.54
CA VAL A 39 18.15 15.48 -3.23
C VAL A 39 16.89 15.14 -2.43
N LEU A 40 15.92 16.06 -2.38
CA LEU A 40 14.64 15.81 -1.71
C LEU A 40 13.85 14.68 -2.35
N ALA A 41 13.89 14.53 -3.67
CA ALA A 41 13.23 13.45 -4.39
C ALA A 41 13.86 12.09 -4.04
N ILE A 42 15.20 12.00 -4.02
CA ILE A 42 15.91 10.79 -3.61
C ILE A 42 15.55 10.41 -2.17
N LEU A 43 15.58 11.38 -1.25
CA LEU A 43 15.20 11.16 0.15
C LEU A 43 13.72 10.79 0.30
N GLY A 44 12.83 11.41 -0.48
CA GLY A 44 11.40 11.13 -0.46
C GLY A 44 11.08 9.72 -0.97
N ILE A 45 11.74 9.28 -2.04
CA ILE A 45 11.63 7.90 -2.53
C ILE A 45 12.18 6.92 -1.50
N GLY A 46 13.35 7.22 -0.92
CA GLY A 46 13.95 6.40 0.13
C GLY A 46 13.06 6.29 1.37
N LEU A 47 12.40 7.38 1.76
CA LEU A 47 11.44 7.39 2.86
C LEU A 47 10.18 6.60 2.52
N ALA A 48 9.62 6.75 1.32
CA ALA A 48 8.43 6.02 0.91
C ALA A 48 8.69 4.49 0.85
N ALA A 49 9.85 4.09 0.33
CA ALA A 49 10.27 2.70 0.26
C ALA A 49 10.71 2.14 1.63
N GLY A 50 11.37 2.97 2.45
CA GLY A 50 11.88 2.59 3.76
C GLY A 50 10.82 2.63 4.87
N TRP A 51 9.73 3.37 4.71
CA TRP A 51 8.68 3.50 5.73
C TRP A 51 8.10 2.16 6.19
N PRO A 52 7.73 1.22 5.30
CA PRO A 52 7.25 -0.10 5.74
C PRO A 52 8.33 -0.90 6.47
N LEU A 53 9.61 -0.75 6.08
CA LEU A 53 10.74 -1.39 6.75
C LEU A 53 10.97 -0.81 8.14
N MET A 54 10.73 0.49 8.37
CA MET A 54 10.83 1.10 9.70
C MET A 54 9.78 0.51 10.65
N VAL A 55 8.55 0.32 10.18
CA VAL A 55 7.50 -0.34 10.98
C VAL A 55 7.89 -1.78 11.29
N ALA A 56 8.45 -2.50 10.32
CA ALA A 56 8.95 -3.85 10.54
C ALA A 56 10.13 -3.89 11.52
N ALA A 57 11.08 -2.97 11.42
CA ALA A 57 12.24 -2.87 12.33
C ALA A 57 11.80 -2.67 13.78
N VAL A 58 10.84 -1.76 14.02
CA VAL A 58 10.26 -1.58 15.36
C VAL A 58 9.58 -2.86 15.85
N GLY A 59 8.89 -3.58 14.98
CA GLY A 59 8.22 -4.83 15.33
C GLY A 59 9.17 -5.99 15.66
N VAL A 60 10.30 -6.08 14.94
CA VAL A 60 11.26 -7.21 15.04
C VAL A 60 12.34 -6.96 16.09
N GLU A 61 12.93 -5.76 16.08
CA GLU A 61 14.08 -5.42 16.93
C GLU A 61 13.69 -4.60 18.17
N ARG A 62 12.45 -4.08 18.22
CA ARG A 62 11.95 -3.20 19.31
C ARG A 62 12.86 -2.01 19.65
N GLY A 63 13.67 -1.58 18.68
CA GLY A 63 14.53 -0.41 18.81
C GLY A 63 13.73 0.90 18.84
N ASP A 64 14.37 1.96 19.33
CA ASP A 64 13.80 3.31 19.26
C ASP A 64 13.65 3.74 17.78
N SER A 65 12.76 4.70 17.54
CA SER A 65 12.47 5.32 16.26
C SER A 65 13.72 5.69 15.44
N PHE A 66 14.77 6.24 16.09
CA PHE A 66 16.03 6.56 15.41
C PHE A 66 16.78 5.33 14.91
N GLN A 67 16.82 4.26 15.72
CA GLN A 67 17.42 3.00 15.31
C GLN A 67 16.65 2.40 14.14
N ALA A 68 15.33 2.35 14.22
CA ALA A 68 14.48 1.82 13.15
C ALA A 68 14.67 2.57 11.82
N ILE A 69 14.76 3.91 11.87
CA ILE A 69 15.05 4.74 10.70
C ILE A 69 16.43 4.41 10.13
N SER A 70 17.47 4.39 10.97
CA SER A 70 18.84 4.13 10.54
C SER A 70 18.99 2.76 9.90
N THR A 71 18.44 1.71 10.53
CA THR A 71 18.50 0.33 10.03
C THR A 71 17.73 0.18 8.71
N ALA A 72 16.51 0.72 8.62
CA ALA A 72 15.72 0.67 7.39
C ALA A 72 16.42 1.36 6.20
N PHE A 73 17.01 2.54 6.41
CA PHE A 73 17.78 3.23 5.37
C PHE A 73 19.07 2.49 5.03
N SER A 74 19.76 1.94 6.02
CA SER A 74 20.97 1.14 5.83
C SER A 74 20.69 -0.05 4.91
N TYR A 75 19.68 -0.87 5.21
CA TYR A 75 19.33 -2.01 4.37
C TYR A 75 18.90 -1.60 2.96
N LEU A 76 18.11 -0.54 2.84
CA LEU A 76 17.64 -0.02 1.55
C LEU A 76 18.80 0.40 0.64
N TYR A 77 19.81 1.09 1.17
CA TYR A 77 20.93 1.60 0.38
C TYR A 77 22.10 0.62 0.23
N GLN A 78 22.29 -0.32 1.15
CA GLN A 78 23.37 -1.31 1.06
C GLN A 78 23.09 -2.38 -0.01
N ARG A 79 21.83 -2.82 -0.15
CA ARG A 79 21.44 -3.88 -1.10
C ARG A 79 20.21 -3.48 -1.94
N PRO A 80 20.25 -2.35 -2.69
CA PRO A 80 19.07 -1.82 -3.39
C PRO A 80 18.51 -2.78 -4.44
N ILE A 81 19.37 -3.59 -5.07
CA ILE A 81 18.98 -4.62 -6.04
C ILE A 81 18.20 -5.75 -5.38
N HIS A 82 18.58 -6.16 -4.16
CA HIS A 82 17.87 -7.22 -3.44
C HIS A 82 16.50 -6.71 -2.98
N PHE A 83 16.43 -5.48 -2.48
CA PHE A 83 15.16 -4.84 -2.16
C PHE A 83 14.23 -4.76 -3.38
N ALA A 84 14.74 -4.31 -4.53
CA ALA A 84 13.96 -4.26 -5.76
C ALA A 84 13.49 -5.67 -6.21
N PHE A 85 14.34 -6.69 -6.08
CA PHE A 85 13.98 -8.07 -6.39
C PHE A 85 12.90 -8.61 -5.45
N TYR A 86 13.04 -8.43 -4.14
CA TYR A 86 12.02 -8.86 -3.18
C TYR A 86 10.70 -8.10 -3.38
N GLY A 87 10.76 -6.81 -3.68
CA GLY A 87 9.59 -6.02 -4.06
C GLY A 87 8.90 -6.54 -5.33
N PHE A 88 9.68 -6.93 -6.35
CA PHE A 88 9.16 -7.55 -7.57
C PHE A 88 8.47 -8.88 -7.29
N ILE A 89 9.11 -9.79 -6.54
CA ILE A 89 8.52 -11.07 -6.14
C ILE A 89 7.23 -10.84 -5.33
N SER A 90 7.24 -9.86 -4.43
CA SER A 90 6.07 -9.47 -3.65
C SER A 90 4.92 -8.99 -4.53
N CYS A 91 5.21 -8.25 -5.61
CA CYS A 91 4.20 -7.85 -6.58
C CYS A 91 3.62 -9.06 -7.33
N VAL A 92 4.46 -10.02 -7.72
CA VAL A 92 3.99 -11.27 -8.37
C VAL A 92 3.08 -12.05 -7.42
N LEU A 93 3.47 -12.21 -6.16
CA LEU A 93 2.66 -12.86 -5.14
C LEU A 93 1.35 -12.11 -4.87
N ALA A 94 1.37 -10.78 -4.85
CA ALA A 94 0.17 -9.97 -4.72
C ALA A 94 -0.79 -10.25 -5.88
N VAL A 95 -0.30 -10.22 -7.12
CA VAL A 95 -1.12 -10.50 -8.32
C VAL A 95 -1.74 -11.89 -8.25
N LEU A 96 -0.96 -12.91 -7.88
CA LEU A 96 -1.45 -14.29 -7.74
C LEU A 96 -2.48 -14.40 -6.61
N GLY A 97 -2.24 -13.76 -5.46
CA GLY A 97 -3.16 -13.73 -4.33
C GLY A 97 -4.48 -13.04 -4.67
N PHE A 98 -4.43 -11.89 -5.32
CA PHE A 98 -5.61 -11.17 -5.80
C PHE A 98 -6.37 -11.96 -6.86
N PHE A 99 -5.67 -12.62 -7.77
CA PHE A 99 -6.30 -13.48 -8.78
C PHE A 99 -7.05 -14.64 -8.12
N ALA A 100 -6.41 -15.35 -7.18
CA ALA A 100 -7.03 -16.46 -6.47
C ALA A 100 -8.23 -16.00 -5.61
N ALA A 101 -8.08 -14.90 -4.87
CA ALA A 101 -9.15 -14.34 -4.04
C ALA A 101 -10.32 -13.81 -4.90
N GLY A 102 -10.03 -13.21 -6.05
CA GLY A 102 -11.02 -12.76 -7.03
C GLY A 102 -11.79 -13.94 -7.63
N LEU A 103 -11.08 -14.99 -8.07
CA LEU A 103 -11.69 -16.22 -8.54
C LEU A 103 -12.63 -16.82 -7.48
N PHE A 104 -12.20 -16.86 -6.23
CA PHE A 104 -13.00 -17.37 -5.12
C PHE A 104 -14.26 -16.53 -4.87
N ALA A 105 -14.14 -15.19 -4.90
CA ALA A 105 -15.28 -14.30 -4.73
C ALA A 105 -16.28 -14.44 -5.89
N ASP A 106 -15.81 -14.45 -7.13
CA ASP A 106 -16.65 -14.57 -8.33
C ASP A 106 -17.34 -15.93 -8.40
N THR A 107 -16.60 -17.01 -8.11
CA THR A 107 -17.19 -18.37 -8.08
C THR A 107 -18.21 -18.52 -6.95
N THR A 108 -17.99 -17.90 -5.79
CA THR A 108 -18.97 -17.89 -4.68
C THR A 108 -20.30 -17.27 -5.12
N VAL A 109 -20.25 -16.10 -5.77
CA VAL A 109 -21.46 -15.41 -6.27
C VAL A 109 -22.11 -16.19 -7.40
N LEU A 110 -21.31 -16.74 -8.32
CA LEU A 110 -21.80 -17.56 -9.43
C LEU A 110 -22.53 -18.81 -8.92
N PHE A 111 -21.95 -19.56 -8.00
CA PHE A 111 -22.59 -20.76 -7.44
C PHE A 111 -23.85 -20.43 -6.64
N ALA A 112 -23.85 -19.33 -5.88
CA ALA A 112 -25.04 -18.88 -5.17
C ALA A 112 -26.20 -18.56 -6.13
N LEU A 113 -25.92 -17.85 -7.23
CA LEU A 113 -26.93 -17.54 -8.25
C LEU A 113 -27.36 -18.78 -9.04
N TRP A 114 -26.41 -19.64 -9.40
CA TRP A 114 -26.68 -20.88 -10.10
C TRP A 114 -27.59 -21.79 -9.29
N ALA A 115 -27.28 -22.01 -8.00
CA ALA A 115 -28.12 -22.78 -7.10
C ALA A 115 -29.51 -22.12 -6.91
N GLY A 116 -29.55 -20.80 -6.76
CA GLY A 116 -30.81 -20.05 -6.66
C GLY A 116 -31.69 -20.14 -7.91
N SER A 117 -31.09 -20.26 -9.10
CA SER A 117 -31.82 -20.29 -10.38
C SER A 117 -32.79 -21.47 -10.51
N PHE A 118 -32.48 -22.62 -9.88
CA PHE A 118 -33.34 -23.80 -9.89
C PHE A 118 -34.72 -23.54 -9.26
N GLY A 119 -34.77 -22.70 -8.23
CA GLY A 119 -36.03 -22.34 -7.56
C GLY A 119 -36.69 -21.07 -8.10
N MET A 120 -35.92 -20.20 -8.75
CA MET A 120 -36.36 -18.85 -9.11
C MET A 120 -37.12 -18.79 -10.45
N GLY A 121 -36.89 -19.74 -11.36
CA GLY A 121 -37.42 -19.72 -12.73
C GLY A 121 -36.62 -18.81 -13.67
N HIS A 122 -36.74 -19.05 -14.98
CA HIS A 122 -35.84 -18.44 -15.98
C HIS A 122 -35.95 -16.90 -16.05
N ASP A 123 -37.17 -16.37 -16.23
CA ASP A 123 -37.40 -14.93 -16.40
C ASP A 123 -36.96 -14.12 -15.17
N ARG A 124 -37.22 -14.65 -13.97
CA ARG A 124 -36.84 -14.01 -12.72
C ARG A 124 -35.33 -14.07 -12.49
N THR A 125 -34.68 -15.19 -12.86
CA THR A 125 -33.21 -15.31 -12.80
C THR A 125 -32.55 -14.28 -13.71
N ALA A 126 -33.04 -14.13 -14.95
CA ALA A 126 -32.52 -13.14 -15.90
C ALA A 126 -32.67 -11.70 -15.39
N ASP A 127 -33.82 -11.35 -14.81
CA ASP A 127 -34.08 -10.05 -14.18
C ASP A 127 -33.11 -9.79 -12.99
N VAL A 128 -32.93 -10.77 -12.09
CA VAL A 128 -32.03 -10.63 -10.93
C VAL A 128 -30.57 -10.47 -11.37
N ILE A 129 -30.09 -11.29 -12.30
CA ILE A 129 -28.71 -11.17 -12.82
C ILE A 129 -28.51 -9.81 -13.49
N GLY A 130 -29.47 -9.38 -14.33
CA GLY A 130 -29.41 -8.08 -14.99
C GLY A 130 -29.42 -6.91 -14.00
N ALA A 131 -30.19 -7.00 -12.92
CA ALA A 131 -30.24 -5.99 -11.87
C ALA A 131 -28.96 -5.96 -11.02
N MET A 132 -28.35 -7.11 -10.75
CA MET A 132 -27.07 -7.19 -10.02
C MET A 132 -25.86 -6.74 -10.84
N ALA A 133 -25.92 -6.86 -12.17
CA ALA A 133 -24.89 -6.36 -13.07
C ALA A 133 -24.86 -4.83 -13.18
N LYS A 134 -25.98 -4.14 -12.91
CA LYS A 134 -26.05 -2.68 -12.97
C LYS A 134 -25.26 -2.05 -11.82
N ARG A 135 -24.44 -1.05 -12.16
CA ARG A 135 -23.69 -0.25 -11.18
C ARG A 135 -24.61 0.82 -10.59
N GLY A 136 -25.31 0.49 -9.51
CA GLY A 136 -26.21 1.40 -8.80
C GLY A 136 -27.22 0.67 -7.92
N ALA A 137 -27.78 1.38 -6.94
CA ALA A 137 -28.81 0.83 -6.07
C ALA A 137 -30.12 0.65 -6.87
N ASP A 138 -30.60 -0.59 -6.97
CA ASP A 138 -31.93 -0.88 -7.52
C ASP A 138 -33.01 -0.43 -6.51
N PRO A 139 -34.18 0.08 -6.93
CA PRO A 139 -35.25 0.46 -6.00
C PRO A 139 -35.86 -0.71 -5.22
N ARG A 140 -35.68 -1.95 -5.67
CA ARG A 140 -36.27 -3.14 -5.04
C ARG A 140 -35.41 -3.61 -3.86
N TRP A 141 -35.99 -3.59 -2.65
CA TRP A 141 -35.29 -3.97 -1.40
C TRP A 141 -34.59 -5.34 -1.47
N GLY A 142 -35.21 -6.33 -2.12
CA GLY A 142 -34.61 -7.66 -2.27
C GLY A 142 -33.32 -7.63 -3.11
N ILE A 143 -33.32 -6.87 -4.21
CA ILE A 143 -32.13 -6.68 -5.05
C ILE A 143 -31.06 -5.89 -4.29
N GLN A 144 -31.44 -4.87 -3.50
CA GLN A 144 -30.49 -4.13 -2.68
C GLN A 144 -29.78 -5.03 -1.66
N ALA A 145 -30.51 -5.94 -1.00
CA ALA A 145 -29.90 -6.90 -0.08
C ALA A 145 -28.90 -7.83 -0.79
N LEU A 146 -29.28 -8.37 -1.96
CA LEU A 146 -28.40 -9.18 -2.81
C LEU A 146 -27.14 -8.41 -3.26
N GLN A 147 -27.32 -7.16 -3.72
CA GLN A 147 -26.22 -6.27 -4.09
C GLN A 147 -25.32 -5.95 -2.89
N PHE A 148 -25.88 -5.72 -1.70
CA PHE A 148 -25.13 -5.43 -0.49
C PHE A 148 -24.16 -6.58 -0.14
N TRP A 149 -24.65 -7.82 -0.07
CA TRP A 149 -23.81 -8.98 0.23
C TRP A 149 -22.75 -9.23 -0.84
N THR A 150 -23.13 -9.10 -2.11
CA THR A 150 -22.19 -9.25 -3.25
C THR A 150 -21.11 -8.16 -3.24
N ASN A 151 -21.48 -6.91 -2.98
CA ASN A 151 -20.53 -5.79 -2.90
C ASN A 151 -19.63 -5.90 -1.66
N SER A 152 -20.14 -6.45 -0.56
CA SER A 152 -19.34 -6.70 0.65
C SER A 152 -18.17 -7.64 0.36
N LEU A 153 -18.37 -8.71 -0.43
CA LEU A 153 -17.29 -9.58 -0.90
C LEU A 153 -16.24 -8.82 -1.72
N ARG A 154 -16.66 -7.86 -2.56
CA ARG A 154 -15.73 -7.02 -3.35
C ARG A 154 -14.92 -6.06 -2.46
N VAL A 155 -15.55 -5.51 -1.42
CA VAL A 155 -14.84 -4.66 -0.44
C VAL A 155 -13.84 -5.47 0.36
N LEU A 156 -14.20 -6.69 0.78
CA LEU A 156 -13.27 -7.63 1.43
C LEU A 156 -12.10 -8.00 0.52
N LEU A 157 -12.35 -8.23 -0.77
CA LEU A 157 -11.27 -8.43 -1.74
C LEU A 157 -10.37 -7.18 -1.84
N GLY A 158 -10.95 -5.98 -1.77
CA GLY A 158 -10.19 -4.73 -1.74
C GLY A 158 -9.30 -4.58 -0.49
N SER A 159 -9.76 -5.04 0.68
CA SER A 159 -8.97 -4.97 1.91
C SER A 159 -7.82 -5.98 1.96
N PHE A 160 -7.90 -7.06 1.17
CA PHE A 160 -6.82 -8.04 1.04
C PHE A 160 -5.49 -7.40 0.66
N GLY A 161 -5.48 -6.41 -0.26
CA GLY A 161 -4.24 -5.73 -0.65
C GLY A 161 -3.56 -4.99 0.48
N TRP A 162 -4.35 -4.35 1.35
CA TRP A 162 -3.84 -3.66 2.52
C TRP A 162 -3.23 -4.66 3.51
N GLY A 163 -3.92 -5.78 3.76
CA GLY A 163 -3.40 -6.85 4.59
C GLY A 163 -2.10 -7.44 4.03
N PHE A 164 -2.08 -7.78 2.74
CA PHE A 164 -0.92 -8.33 2.06
C PHE A 164 0.30 -7.39 2.13
N PHE A 165 0.10 -6.09 1.90
CA PHE A 165 1.18 -5.10 1.99
C PHE A 165 1.83 -5.07 3.38
N TRP A 166 1.03 -5.08 4.44
CA TRP A 166 1.54 -5.07 5.81
C TRP A 166 2.09 -6.42 6.27
N SER A 167 1.71 -7.53 5.63
CA SER A 167 2.31 -8.84 5.87
C SER A 167 3.64 -9.04 5.15
N ILE A 168 3.82 -8.47 3.95
CA ILE A 168 5.03 -8.66 3.15
C ILE A 168 6.18 -7.73 3.58
N ALA A 169 5.87 -6.55 4.11
CA ALA A 169 6.87 -5.61 4.62
C ALA A 169 7.84 -6.23 5.65
N PRO A 170 7.39 -6.93 6.72
CA PRO A 170 8.30 -7.60 7.64
C PRO A 170 9.03 -8.79 7.01
N ALA A 171 8.43 -9.50 6.05
CA ALA A 171 9.13 -10.57 5.33
C ALA A 171 10.32 -10.04 4.51
N ILE A 172 10.14 -8.91 3.80
CA ILE A 172 11.22 -8.23 3.07
C ILE A 172 12.29 -7.74 4.05
N TYR A 173 11.88 -7.20 5.21
CA TYR A 173 12.81 -6.75 6.24
C TYR A 173 13.71 -7.89 6.73
N LEU A 174 13.14 -9.04 7.09
CA LEU A 174 13.90 -10.19 7.58
C LEU A 174 14.87 -10.73 6.51
N LEU A 175 14.43 -10.81 5.24
CA LEU A 175 15.29 -11.21 4.13
C LEU A 175 16.47 -10.24 3.92
N LEU A 176 16.20 -8.94 4.03
CA LEU A 176 17.26 -7.92 3.93
C LEU A 176 18.24 -8.02 5.10
N ARG A 177 17.75 -8.13 6.34
CA ARG A 177 18.55 -8.31 7.55
C ARG A 177 19.45 -9.54 7.43
N GLN A 178 18.91 -10.67 6.98
CA GLN A 178 19.71 -11.87 6.71
C GLN A 178 20.78 -11.62 5.63
N SER A 179 20.45 -10.89 4.57
CA SER A 179 21.40 -10.62 3.48
C SER A 179 22.52 -9.62 3.83
N VAL A 180 22.26 -8.73 4.78
CA VAL A 180 23.15 -7.64 5.18
C VAL A 180 23.96 -8.02 6.42
N ASP A 181 23.29 -8.48 7.47
CA ASP A 181 23.88 -8.75 8.78
C ASP A 181 24.09 -10.24 9.07
N ALA A 182 23.72 -11.13 8.15
CA ALA A 182 23.75 -12.58 8.33
C ALA A 182 22.96 -13.07 9.56
N THR A 183 21.98 -12.29 10.02
CA THR A 183 21.11 -12.68 11.13
C THR A 183 20.08 -13.72 10.70
N GLU A 184 19.76 -14.65 11.59
CA GLU A 184 18.77 -15.69 11.33
C GLU A 184 17.34 -15.11 11.28
N LEU A 185 16.48 -15.70 10.46
CA LEU A 185 15.14 -15.16 10.18
C LEU A 185 14.17 -15.28 11.36
N ASP A 186 14.44 -16.20 12.27
CA ASP A 186 13.67 -16.52 13.47
C ASP A 186 14.14 -15.76 14.72
N GLU A 187 15.24 -15.01 14.63
CA GLU A 187 15.73 -14.18 15.72
C GLU A 187 14.88 -12.91 15.88
N ILE A 188 13.84 -13.00 16.72
CA ILE A 188 12.89 -11.93 17.01
C ILE A 188 12.93 -11.61 18.52
N VAL A 189 13.01 -10.32 18.87
CA VAL A 189 13.01 -9.89 20.28
C VAL A 189 11.59 -10.04 20.85
N LEU A 190 11.43 -11.01 21.75
CA LEU A 190 10.19 -11.27 22.47
C LEU A 190 10.18 -10.52 23.81
N ASP A 191 8.99 -10.20 24.32
CA ASP A 191 8.86 -9.70 25.70
C ASP A 191 9.27 -10.80 26.69
N GLU A 192 10.05 -10.43 27.70
CA GLU A 192 10.15 -11.27 28.89
C GLU A 192 8.76 -11.33 29.54
N PRO A 193 8.24 -12.54 29.85
CA PRO A 193 6.97 -12.66 30.51
C PRO A 193 7.03 -11.88 31.84
N VAL A 194 6.05 -11.02 32.07
CA VAL A 194 5.92 -10.26 33.32
C VAL A 194 5.79 -11.26 34.48
N GLY A 195 6.91 -11.63 35.10
CA GLY A 195 6.96 -12.56 36.24
C GLY A 195 7.96 -13.73 36.13
N ALA A 196 9.16 -13.54 35.57
CA ALA A 196 10.29 -14.45 35.76
C ALA A 196 11.44 -13.72 36.47
#